data_AF-A0A7R8D072-F1
#
_entry.id   AF-A0A7R8D072-F1
#
_cell.length_a   1.000
_cell.length_b   1.000
_cell.length_c   1.000
_cell.angle_alpha   90.00
_cell.angle_beta   90.00
_cell.angle_gamma   90.00
#
_symmetry.space_group_name_H-M   'P 1'
#
loop_
_entity.id
_entity.type
_entity.pdbx_description
1 polymer ?
#
loop_
_entity_poly.entity_id
_entity_poly.type
_entity_poly.pdbx_seq_one_letter_code
_entity_poly.pdbx_strand_id
1 'polypeptide(L)'
;MLCLGDPRDKLGRNFNLPQSCCVDIKSNDCLTAITGADYKALRAEDVFTEGCSNKMVSFVEEHVIYLLAMVAGVLVIQVVGMIFSLCLCCALKRIEDFKA
;
A
#
# COMPACT_ATOMS: atom_id res chain seq x y z
N MET A 1 9.46 -5.22 6.49
CA MET A 1 9.84 -4.90 7.88
C MET A 1 8.78 -5.51 8.78
N LEU A 2 9.11 -6.61 9.45
CA LEU A 2 8.28 -7.24 10.46
C LEU A 2 8.59 -6.58 11.81
N CYS A 3 7.59 -6.43 12.68
CA CYS A 3 7.77 -5.89 14.03
C CYS A 3 8.43 -6.87 15.00
N LEU A 4 8.45 -8.17 14.67
CA LEU A 4 9.39 -9.11 15.28
C LEU A 4 10.69 -9.04 14.49
N GLY A 5 11.74 -8.57 15.18
CA GLY A 5 13.08 -8.43 14.63
C GLY A 5 13.57 -9.70 13.92
N ASP A 6 14.23 -9.46 12.80
CA ASP A 6 14.96 -10.48 12.07
C ASP A 6 16.08 -11.04 12.97
N PRO A 7 16.27 -12.37 13.11
CA PRO A 7 17.31 -12.96 13.97
C PRO A 7 18.75 -12.64 13.54
N ARG A 8 18.95 -11.81 12.51
CA ARG A 8 20.25 -11.38 12.00
C ARG A 8 20.77 -10.08 12.64
N ASP A 9 20.05 -9.50 13.59
CA ASP A 9 20.50 -8.36 14.40
C ASP A 9 21.16 -8.86 15.70
N LYS A 10 22.37 -9.40 15.59
CA LYS A 10 23.21 -9.77 16.75
C LYS A 10 23.73 -8.50 17.45
N LEU A 11 22.90 -7.77 18.16
CA LEU A 11 23.37 -6.71 19.05
C LEU A 11 22.61 -6.73 20.38
N GLY A 12 23.23 -7.34 21.37
CA GLY A 12 22.69 -7.41 22.72
C GLY A 12 22.40 -6.03 23.32
N ARG A 13 21.33 -6.03 24.13
CA ARG A 13 20.81 -4.96 25.01
C ARG A 13 19.78 -4.02 24.37
N ASN A 14 18.55 -4.17 24.86
CA ASN A 14 17.39 -3.28 24.71
C ASN A 14 16.79 -3.20 23.30
N PHE A 15 15.91 -4.15 22.97
CA PHE A 15 15.02 -4.02 21.82
C PHE A 15 13.96 -2.95 22.15
N ASN A 16 14.15 -1.74 21.65
CA ASN A 16 13.18 -0.66 21.77
C ASN A 16 12.21 -0.77 20.59
N LEU A 17 11.02 -1.32 20.83
CA LEU A 17 9.99 -1.44 19.81
C LEU A 17 9.38 -0.06 19.53
N PRO A 18 9.18 0.38 18.28
CA PRO A 18 8.45 1.61 18.01
C PRO A 18 6.97 1.44 18.36
N GLN A 19 6.31 2.51 18.85
CA GLN A 19 4.87 2.51 19.17
C GLN A 19 3.98 2.04 18.01
N SER A 20 4.42 2.24 16.76
CA SER A 20 3.73 1.78 15.56
C SER A 20 3.60 0.26 15.44
N CYS A 21 4.32 -0.51 16.26
CA CYS A 21 4.24 -1.97 16.27
C CYS A 21 3.19 -2.52 17.25
N CYS A 22 2.64 -1.72 18.15
CA CYS A 22 1.59 -2.14 19.06
C CYS A 22 0.22 -2.08 18.37
N VAL A 23 -0.58 -3.13 18.50
CA VAL A 23 -1.97 -3.16 17.99
C VAL A 23 -2.84 -2.17 18.75
N ASP A 24 -2.62 -2.06 20.06
CA ASP A 24 -3.28 -1.10 20.92
C ASP A 24 -2.23 -0.31 21.72
N ILE A 25 -2.25 1.01 21.58
CA ILE A 25 -1.26 1.91 22.18
C ILE A 25 -1.50 2.08 23.70
N LYS A 26 -2.66 1.64 24.21
CA LYS A 26 -3.04 1.77 25.64
C LYS A 26 -2.78 0.51 26.46
N SER A 27 -2.45 -0.62 25.86
CA SER A 27 -2.07 -1.82 26.60
C SER A 27 -0.68 -1.60 27.21
N ASN A 28 -0.63 -1.65 28.54
CA ASN A 28 0.61 -1.46 29.29
C ASN A 28 1.70 -2.48 28.90
N ASP A 29 1.30 -3.65 28.41
CA ASP A 29 2.20 -4.76 28.05
C ASP A 29 3.06 -4.49 26.81
N CYS A 30 2.53 -3.74 25.83
CA CYS A 30 3.34 -3.34 24.69
C CYS A 30 4.26 -2.16 25.05
N LEU A 31 3.78 -1.20 25.84
CA LEU A 31 4.56 -0.06 26.34
C LEU A 31 5.75 -0.46 27.23
N THR A 32 5.62 -1.53 28.03
CA THR A 32 6.73 -2.08 28.83
C THR A 32 7.78 -2.79 27.98
N ALA A 33 7.40 -3.34 26.81
CA ALA A 33 8.34 -3.86 25.83
C ALA A 33 9.08 -2.75 25.07
N ILE A 34 8.43 -1.62 24.78
CA ILE A 34 9.07 -0.40 24.22
C ILE A 34 10.17 0.11 25.16
N THR A 35 9.89 0.13 26.46
CA THR A 35 10.80 0.65 27.48
C THR A 35 11.88 -0.35 27.92
N GLY A 36 11.91 -1.56 27.33
CA GLY A 36 12.96 -2.55 27.53
C GLY A 36 12.89 -3.31 28.86
N ALA A 37 11.77 -3.23 29.58
CA ALA A 37 11.65 -3.77 30.93
C ALA A 37 11.39 -5.29 30.96
N ASP A 38 10.59 -5.83 30.03
CA ASP A 38 10.33 -7.28 30.00
C ASP A 38 9.77 -7.75 28.65
N TYR A 39 10.64 -8.27 27.78
CA TYR A 39 10.23 -8.84 26.48
C TYR A 39 9.52 -10.20 26.62
N LYS A 40 9.58 -10.83 27.80
CA LYS A 40 8.93 -12.13 28.05
C LYS A 40 7.42 -12.01 28.30
N ALA A 41 6.94 -10.82 28.63
CA ALA A 41 5.51 -10.54 28.81
C ALA A 41 4.80 -10.25 27.48
N LEU A 42 5.53 -10.05 26.39
CA LEU A 42 4.98 -9.62 25.11
C LEU A 42 4.27 -10.80 24.40
N ARG A 43 2.95 -10.76 24.35
CA ARG A 43 2.15 -11.75 23.61
C ARG A 43 2.08 -11.37 22.14
N ALA A 44 2.01 -12.36 21.27
CA ALA A 44 1.87 -12.17 19.81
C ALA A 44 0.56 -11.44 19.41
N GLU A 45 -0.36 -11.28 20.35
CA GLU A 45 -1.66 -10.60 20.16
C GLU A 45 -1.55 -9.07 20.32
N ASP A 46 -0.55 -8.58 21.07
CA ASP A 46 -0.38 -7.16 21.38
C ASP A 46 0.45 -6.40 20.34
N VAL A 47 1.07 -7.13 19.40
CA VAL A 47 2.00 -6.61 18.40
C VAL A 47 1.56 -7.02 17.01
N PHE A 48 1.70 -6.13 16.04
CA PHE A 48 1.48 -6.44 14.63
C PHE A 48 2.51 -7.47 14.15
N THR A 49 2.13 -8.76 14.16
CA THR A 49 2.93 -9.88 13.64
C THR A 49 2.96 -9.92 12.12
N GLU A 50 2.03 -9.22 11.47
CA GLU A 50 1.95 -9.09 10.03
C GLU A 50 2.89 -7.99 9.52
N GLY A 51 3.82 -8.36 8.65
CA GLY A 51 4.67 -7.37 7.98
C GLY A 51 3.84 -6.52 7.02
N CYS A 52 4.16 -5.23 6.90
CA CYS A 52 3.50 -4.30 5.96
C CYS A 52 3.43 -4.86 4.53
N SER A 53 4.50 -5.51 4.08
CA SER A 53 4.56 -6.13 2.74
C SER A 53 3.59 -7.31 2.59
N ASN A 54 3.44 -8.14 3.62
CA ASN A 54 2.55 -9.30 3.54
C ASN A 54 1.08 -8.85 3.54
N LYS A 55 0.78 -7.83 4.32
CA LYS A 55 -0.55 -7.22 4.37
C LYS A 55 -0.92 -6.56 3.05
N MET A 56 0.02 -5.83 2.45
CA MET A 56 -0.19 -5.19 1.14
C MET A 56 -0.43 -6.23 0.03
N VAL A 57 0.32 -7.33 0.01
CA VAL A 57 0.11 -8.43 -0.94
C VAL A 57 -1.24 -9.08 -0.75
N SER A 58 -1.64 -9.36 0.51
CA SER A 58 -2.95 -9.94 0.82
C SER A 58 -4.11 -9.02 0.38
N PHE A 59 -4.00 -7.71 0.60
CA PHE A 59 -4.97 -6.74 0.10
C PHE A 59 -5.05 -6.71 -1.43
N VAL A 60 -3.90 -6.84 -2.12
CA VAL A 60 -3.85 -6.89 -3.59
C VAL A 60 -4.46 -8.18 -4.12
N GLU A 61 -4.23 -9.34 -3.49
CA GLU A 61 -4.86 -10.60 -3.89
C GLU A 61 -6.38 -10.57 -3.73
N GLU A 62 -6.90 -9.94 -2.67
CA GLU A 62 -8.34 -9.85 -2.44
C GLU A 62 -9.02 -8.86 -3.42
N HIS A 63 -8.33 -7.80 -3.84
CA HIS A 63 -8.89 -6.71 -4.67
C HIS A 63 -8.33 -6.65 -6.11
N VAL A 64 -7.63 -7.70 -6.55
CA VAL A 64 -7.04 -7.80 -7.91
C VAL A 64 -8.06 -7.55 -9.02
N ILE A 65 -9.31 -8.01 -8.84
CA ILE A 65 -10.39 -7.83 -9.82
C ILE A 65 -10.70 -6.34 -10.03
N TYR A 66 -10.73 -5.55 -8.96
CA TYR A 66 -10.97 -4.10 -9.05
C TYR A 66 -9.82 -3.38 -9.73
N LEU A 67 -8.57 -3.77 -9.45
CA LEU A 67 -7.40 -3.21 -10.12
C LEU A 67 -7.42 -3.50 -11.62
N LEU A 68 -7.78 -4.72 -12.01
CA LEU A 68 -7.89 -5.11 -13.42
C LEU A 68 -8.99 -4.31 -14.13
N ALA A 69 -10.16 -4.16 -13.50
CA ALA A 69 -11.25 -3.34 -14.03
C ALA A 69 -10.83 -1.87 -14.23
N MET A 70 -10.09 -1.28 -13.27
CA MET A 70 -9.57 0.08 -13.39
C MET A 70 -8.60 0.22 -14.56
N VAL A 71 -7.63 -0.68 -14.68
CA VAL A 71 -6.64 -0.66 -15.77
C VAL A 71 -7.33 -0.82 -17.14
N ALA A 72 -8.27 -1.75 -17.25
CA ALA A 72 -9.04 -1.95 -18.47
C ALA A 72 -9.88 -0.71 -18.81
N GLY A 73 -10.52 -0.07 -17.82
CA GLY A 73 -11.29 1.16 -18.00
C GLY A 73 -10.43 2.31 -18.53
N VAL A 74 -9.23 2.52 -17.94
CA VAL A 74 -8.29 3.54 -18.41
C VAL A 74 -7.87 3.28 -19.85
N LEU A 75 -7.56 2.03 -20.21
CA LEU A 75 -7.20 1.67 -21.59
C LEU A 75 -8.32 1.99 -22.58
N VAL A 76 -9.57 1.68 -22.24
CA VAL A 76 -10.72 2.00 -23.10
C VAL A 76 -10.87 3.50 -23.28
N ILE A 77 -10.80 4.28 -22.19
CA ILE A 77 -10.88 5.74 -22.24
C ILE A 77 -9.74 6.31 -23.09
N GLN A 78 -8.53 5.76 -22.98
CA GLN A 78 -7.36 6.18 -23.76
C GLN A 78 -7.61 5.99 -25.26
N VAL A 79 -8.09 4.81 -25.67
CA VAL A 79 -8.38 4.50 -27.08
C VAL A 79 -9.51 5.38 -27.61
N VAL A 80 -10.59 5.56 -26.84
CA VAL A 80 -11.70 6.45 -27.21
C VAL A 80 -11.21 7.88 -27.36
N GLY A 81 -10.34 8.36 -26.46
CA GLY A 81 -9.73 9.68 -26.54
C GLY A 81 -8.88 9.88 -27.80
N MET A 82 -8.10 8.87 -28.18
CA MET A 82 -7.33 8.89 -29.44
C MET A 82 -8.24 8.99 -30.66
N ILE A 83 -9.32 8.19 -30.72
CA ILE A 83 -10.28 8.21 -31.82
C ILE A 83 -10.98 9.57 -31.89
N PHE A 84 -11.44 10.10 -30.76
CA PHE A 84 -12.08 11.41 -30.70
C PHE A 84 -11.15 12.52 -31.18
N SER A 85 -9.88 12.50 -30.77
CA SER A 85 -8.89 13.47 -31.21
C SER A 85 -8.73 13.47 -32.73
N LEU A 86 -8.60 12.29 -33.35
CA LEU A 86 -8.52 12.16 -34.81
C LEU A 86 -9.80 12.67 -35.51
N CYS A 87 -10.97 12.29 -35.01
CA CYS A 87 -12.25 12.74 -35.56
C CYS A 87 -12.41 14.26 -35.48
N LEU A 88 -12.08 14.88 -34.33
CA LEU A 88 -12.14 16.34 -34.17
C LEU A 88 -11.12 17.05 -35.06
N CYS A 89 -9.89 16.57 -35.14
CA CYS A 89 -8.87 17.17 -36.02
C CYS A 89 -9.32 17.15 -37.49
N CYS A 90 -9.86 16.03 -37.95
CA CYS A 90 -10.41 15.92 -39.31
C CYS A 90 -11.60 16.85 -39.53
N ALA A 91 -12.51 16.94 -38.56
CA ALA A 91 -13.68 17.80 -38.64
C ALA A 91 -13.28 19.29 -38.67
N LEU A 92 -12.37 19.71 -37.79
CA LEU A 92 -11.86 21.09 -37.74
C LEU A 92 -11.15 21.47 -39.05
N LYS A 93 -10.25 20.61 -39.53
CA LYS A 93 -9.55 20.85 -40.80
C LYS A 93 -10.51 21.02 -41.97
N ARG A 94 -11.59 20.24 -42.03
CA ARG A 94 -12.61 20.36 -43.08
C ARG A 94 -13.37 21.69 -43.00
N ILE A 95 -13.61 22.20 -41.79
CA ILE A 95 -14.28 23.50 -41.60
C ILE A 95 -13.35 24.64 -42.03
N GLU A 96 -12.04 24.53 -41.77
CA GLU A 96 -11.06 25.50 -42.27
C GLU A 96 -10.97 25.50 -43.80
N ASP A 97 -10.93 24.33 -44.44
CA ASP A 97 -10.92 24.20 -45.91
C ASP A 97 -12.18 24.76 -46.57
N PHE A 98 -13.35 24.65 -45.93
CA PHE A 98 -14.60 25.24 -46.43
C PHE A 98 -14.68 26.76 -46.31
N LYS A 99 -13.82 27.37 -45.49
CA LYS A 99 -13.80 28.80 -45.22
C LYS A 99 -12.75 29.56 -46.06
N ALA A 100 -11.80 28.86 -46.65
CA ALA A 100 -10.81 29.39 -47.60
C ALA A 100 -11.40 29.47 -49.02
#